data_AF-A0A1F7W3Q9-F1
#
_entry.id   AF-A0A1F7W3Q9-F1
#
_cell.length_a   1.000
_cell.length_b   1.000
_cell.length_c   1.000
_cell.angle_alpha   90.00
_cell.angle_beta   90.00
_cell.angle_gamma   90.00
#
_symmetry.space_group_name_H-M   'P 1'
#
loop_
_entity.id
_entity.type
_entity.pdbx_description
1 polymer ?
#
loop_
_entity_poly.entity_id
_entity_poly.type
_entity_poly.pdbx_seq_one_letter_code
_entity_poly.pdbx_strand_id
1 'polypeptide(L)'
;MEHERREIPMSERRPIGDVILGMRDPREMTKEEFEKSPDILFHGSATPLEFRPVFNFRDDEYLRENDGSTTLGNGFYTTSSREDAECYSGVRKSQGETRQFVSEVLPFNARVLDLRWKDDKSKNAAVPTELAKAWTEYFSQYLKTRKPRENTWLGSMIEQMETDYPNFLQRALKEDSIDLRVLLQTSPHPKLQSKNLPSPVWSLLFSEFMISQGYDGLIYNEGGEGWNANDATRVFYNLKKIGTFESWQKGEGYDE
;
A
#
# COMPACT_ATOMS: atom_id res chain seq x y z
N MET A 1 -18.68 34.99 -12.06
CA MET A 1 -18.95 33.77 -12.83
C MET A 1 -17.79 32.83 -12.59
N GLU A 2 -17.91 31.94 -11.62
CA GLU A 2 -17.01 30.79 -11.53
C GLU A 2 -17.29 29.92 -12.75
N HIS A 3 -16.29 29.74 -13.62
CA HIS A 3 -16.35 28.67 -14.60
C HIS A 3 -16.40 27.37 -13.81
N GLU A 4 -17.54 26.69 -13.80
CA GLU A 4 -17.65 25.29 -13.38
C GLU A 4 -16.57 24.51 -14.12
N ARG A 5 -15.50 24.16 -13.40
CA ARG A 5 -14.48 23.27 -13.95
C ARG A 5 -15.16 21.92 -14.11
N ARG A 6 -15.48 21.58 -15.36
CA ARG A 6 -15.99 20.25 -15.73
C ARG A 6 -15.07 19.19 -15.12
N GLU A 7 -15.62 18.30 -14.31
CA GLU A 7 -14.84 17.22 -13.73
C GLU A 7 -14.30 16.31 -14.83
N ILE A 8 -12.99 16.10 -14.82
CA ILE A 8 -12.31 15.21 -15.77
C ILE A 8 -12.58 13.76 -15.32
N PRO A 9 -13.14 12.90 -16.18
CA PRO A 9 -13.44 11.52 -15.84
C PRO A 9 -12.16 10.72 -15.60
N MET A 10 -12.23 9.68 -14.75
CA MET A 10 -11.06 8.87 -14.37
C MET A 10 -10.34 8.24 -15.59
N SER A 11 -11.08 7.86 -16.63
CA SER A 11 -10.54 7.32 -17.89
C SER A 11 -9.62 8.28 -18.65
N GLU A 12 -9.71 9.59 -18.38
CA GLU A 12 -8.84 10.60 -18.98
C GLU A 12 -7.69 11.00 -18.05
N ARG A 13 -7.72 10.59 -16.77
CA ARG A 13 -6.68 10.91 -15.78
C ARG A 13 -5.48 10.00 -16.00
N ARG A 14 -4.31 10.61 -16.20
CA ARG A 14 -3.04 9.87 -16.29
C ARG A 14 -2.34 9.84 -14.93
N PRO A 15 -1.77 8.70 -14.52
CA PRO A 15 -0.98 8.64 -13.30
C PRO A 15 0.31 9.47 -13.46
N ILE A 16 0.90 9.85 -12.32
CA ILE A 16 2.26 10.41 -12.28
C ILE A 16 3.26 9.38 -12.81
N GLY A 17 3.11 8.11 -12.42
CA GLY A 17 3.98 7.02 -12.86
C GLY A 17 5.15 6.81 -11.91
N ASP A 18 6.31 6.49 -12.47
CA ASP A 18 7.49 6.10 -11.70
C ASP A 18 8.10 7.29 -10.95
N VAL A 19 8.36 7.11 -9.65
CA VAL A 19 8.99 8.09 -8.78
C VAL A 19 10.08 7.40 -7.95
N ILE A 20 11.19 8.09 -7.71
CA ILE A 20 12.19 7.66 -6.72
C ILE A 20 12.01 8.51 -5.46
N LEU A 21 11.81 7.86 -4.31
CA LEU A 21 11.75 8.50 -3.00
C LEU A 21 13.08 8.34 -2.26
N GLY A 22 13.47 9.37 -1.50
CA GLY A 22 14.64 9.31 -0.63
C GLY A 22 15.96 9.32 -1.39
N MET A 23 16.25 10.42 -2.09
CA MET A 23 17.48 10.55 -2.89
C MET A 23 18.74 10.72 -2.04
N ARG A 24 18.59 11.18 -0.78
CA ARG A 24 19.69 11.36 0.16
C ARG A 24 19.80 10.14 1.07
N ASP A 25 21.01 9.61 1.22
CA ASP A 25 21.28 8.44 2.06
C ASP A 25 21.05 8.75 3.55
N PRO A 26 20.06 8.12 4.21
CA PRO A 26 19.79 8.34 5.64
C PRO A 26 20.92 7.86 6.55
N ARG A 27 21.80 6.97 6.06
CA ARG A 27 22.94 6.45 6.82
C ARG A 27 24.01 7.53 7.03
N GLU A 28 24.08 8.49 6.12
CA GLU A 28 25.03 9.60 6.16
C GLU A 28 24.46 10.85 6.86
N MET A 29 23.19 10.82 7.28
CA MET A 29 22.55 11.94 7.96
C MET A 29 22.84 11.93 9.46
N THR A 30 22.99 13.12 10.03
CA THR A 30 22.81 13.30 11.48
C THR A 30 21.34 13.13 11.86
N LYS A 31 21.06 12.89 13.15
CA LYS A 31 19.68 12.78 13.65
C LYS A 31 18.85 14.04 13.36
N GLU A 32 19.44 15.22 13.55
CA GLU A 32 18.77 16.49 13.28
C GLU A 32 18.42 16.67 11.79
N GLU A 33 19.30 16.22 10.88
CA GLU A 33 19.02 16.25 9.44
C GLU A 33 17.94 15.25 9.04
N PHE A 34 17.91 14.07 9.67
CA PHE A 34 16.86 13.08 9.47
C PHE A 34 15.49 13.65 9.86
N GLU A 35 15.37 14.17 11.08
CA GLU A 35 14.12 14.72 11.64
C GLU A 35 13.61 15.96 10.88
N LYS A 36 14.51 16.72 10.25
CA LYS A 36 14.18 17.90 9.44
C LYS A 36 14.10 17.62 7.94
N SER A 37 14.23 16.36 7.52
CA SER A 37 14.20 16.00 6.11
C SER A 37 12.85 16.35 5.48
N PRO A 38 12.80 16.99 4.30
CA PRO A 38 11.54 17.24 3.60
C PRO A 38 10.86 15.94 3.09
N ASP A 39 11.61 14.84 3.07
CA ASP A 39 11.12 13.52 2.64
C ASP A 39 10.65 12.66 3.82
N ILE A 40 10.61 13.20 5.04
CA ILE A 40 10.18 12.47 6.24
C ILE A 40 8.74 11.98 6.08
N LEU A 41 8.55 10.71 6.39
CA LEU A 41 7.24 10.07 6.42
C LEU A 41 6.95 9.59 7.84
N PHE A 42 5.66 9.42 8.11
CA PHE A 42 5.14 9.04 9.41
C PHE A 42 4.32 7.76 9.31
N HIS A 43 4.55 6.85 10.25
CA HIS A 43 3.78 5.62 10.44
C HIS A 43 3.07 5.67 11.80
N GLY A 44 1.75 5.54 11.80
CA GLY A 44 0.97 5.39 13.03
C GLY A 44 0.81 3.92 13.39
N SER A 45 1.00 3.58 14.67
CA SER A 45 0.82 2.22 15.20
C SER A 45 0.08 2.26 16.54
N ALA A 46 -0.53 1.15 16.95
CA ALA A 46 -1.17 0.98 18.26
C ALA A 46 -0.15 0.72 19.37
N THR A 47 1.03 0.18 19.03
CA THR A 47 2.14 -0.07 19.97
C THR A 47 3.45 0.56 19.46
N PRO A 48 4.49 0.72 20.31
CA PRO A 48 5.80 1.18 19.86
C PRO A 48 6.34 0.30 18.72
N LEU A 49 6.66 0.90 17.58
CA LEU A 49 7.19 0.18 16.43
C LEU A 49 8.64 -0.25 16.67
N GLU A 50 8.90 -1.55 16.52
CA GLU A 50 10.26 -2.07 16.33
C GLU A 50 10.47 -2.34 14.84
N PHE A 51 11.07 -1.39 14.12
CA PHE A 51 11.26 -1.52 12.68
C PHE A 51 12.32 -2.57 12.34
N ARG A 52 11.98 -3.53 11.47
CA ARG A 52 12.86 -4.63 11.02
C ARG A 52 12.89 -4.69 9.49
N PRO A 53 14.02 -4.39 8.81
CA PRO A 53 14.08 -4.32 7.35
C PRO A 53 14.09 -5.69 6.65
N VAL A 54 14.49 -6.75 7.35
CA VAL A 54 14.51 -8.14 6.84
C VAL A 54 13.16 -8.86 6.99
N PHE A 55 12.14 -8.13 7.43
CA PHE A 55 10.88 -8.70 7.83
C PHE A 55 10.06 -9.18 6.63
N ASN A 56 9.35 -10.30 6.80
CA ASN A 56 8.51 -10.89 5.77
C ASN A 56 7.03 -10.73 6.11
N PHE A 57 6.28 -10.07 5.24
CA PHE A 57 4.83 -9.85 5.38
C PHE A 57 3.99 -11.14 5.42
N ARG A 58 4.60 -12.31 5.17
CA ARG A 58 3.98 -13.64 5.27
C ARG A 58 4.14 -14.30 6.64
N ASP A 59 4.98 -13.75 7.51
CA ASP A 59 5.26 -14.37 8.79
C ASP A 59 4.03 -14.27 9.70
N ASP A 60 3.67 -15.38 10.35
CA ASP A 60 2.49 -15.45 11.22
C ASP A 60 2.58 -14.48 12.42
N GLU A 61 3.79 -14.11 12.82
CA GLU A 61 4.07 -13.06 13.81
C GLU A 61 3.52 -11.72 13.32
N TYR A 62 3.76 -11.38 12.04
CA TYR A 62 3.16 -10.20 11.42
C TYR A 62 1.65 -10.26 11.44
N LEU A 63 1.05 -11.34 10.95
CA LEU A 63 -0.41 -11.39 10.79
C LEU A 63 -1.14 -11.25 12.14
N ARG A 64 -0.46 -11.55 13.25
CA ARG A 64 -0.98 -11.36 14.61
C ARG A 64 -0.69 -9.99 15.19
N GLU A 65 0.45 -9.39 14.85
CA GLU A 65 0.92 -8.11 15.39
C GLU A 65 0.63 -6.91 14.48
N ASN A 66 0.17 -7.14 13.26
CA ASN A 66 0.09 -6.10 12.25
C ASN A 66 -1.03 -5.10 12.55
N ASP A 67 -0.60 -3.88 12.83
CA ASP A 67 -1.42 -2.68 12.93
C ASP A 67 -1.77 -2.06 11.57
N GLY A 68 -1.29 -2.62 10.46
CA GLY A 68 -1.40 -2.04 9.12
C GLY A 68 -2.73 -2.27 8.40
N SER A 69 -3.16 -1.27 7.63
CA SER A 69 -4.15 -1.42 6.57
C SER A 69 -3.65 -2.45 5.54
N THR A 70 -4.57 -3.10 4.83
CA THR A 70 -4.23 -4.06 3.76
C THR A 70 -5.00 -3.78 2.47
N THR A 71 -5.58 -2.58 2.38
CA THR A 71 -6.42 -2.13 1.27
C THR A 71 -5.65 -1.97 -0.03
N LEU A 72 -4.33 -1.71 0.06
CA LEU A 72 -3.39 -1.58 -1.06
C LEU A 72 -2.36 -2.72 -1.05
N GLY A 73 -2.72 -3.88 -0.50
CA GLY A 73 -1.81 -5.00 -0.28
C GLY A 73 -1.12 -4.98 1.08
N ASN A 74 -0.36 -6.01 1.40
CA ASN A 74 0.40 -6.06 2.64
C ASN A 74 1.70 -5.28 2.51
N GLY A 75 1.88 -4.25 3.32
CA GLY A 75 3.08 -3.42 3.25
C GLY A 75 3.21 -2.53 4.47
N PHE A 76 4.25 -1.71 4.47
CA PHE A 76 4.46 -0.71 5.51
C PHE A 76 3.87 0.63 5.08
N TYR A 77 2.75 1.00 5.71
CA TYR A 77 1.94 2.16 5.36
C TYR A 77 2.46 3.42 6.05
N THR A 78 2.61 4.47 5.28
CA THR A 78 3.14 5.76 5.73
C THR A 78 2.40 6.91 5.07
N THR A 79 2.51 8.10 5.66
CA THR A 79 1.95 9.35 5.16
C THR A 79 2.99 10.46 5.34
N SER A 80 2.89 11.56 4.60
CA SER A 80 3.72 12.76 4.85
C SER A 80 3.09 13.71 5.89
N SER A 81 1.85 13.46 6.32
CA SER A 81 1.23 14.18 7.43
C SER A 81 1.39 13.41 8.75
N ARG A 82 2.03 14.05 9.73
CA ARG A 82 2.12 13.51 11.08
C ARG A 82 0.73 13.38 11.71
N GLU A 83 -0.14 14.36 11.49
CA GLU A 83 -1.49 14.38 12.03
C GLU A 83 -2.33 13.18 11.52
N ASP A 84 -2.19 12.83 10.24
CA ASP A 84 -2.85 11.65 9.67
C ASP A 84 -2.33 10.35 10.31
N ALA A 85 -1.01 10.24 10.55
CA ALA A 85 -0.43 9.10 11.26
C ALA A 85 -0.87 9.02 12.74
N GLU A 86 -0.99 10.16 13.43
CA GLU A 86 -1.52 10.24 14.79
C GLU A 86 -3.01 9.83 14.83
N CYS A 87 -3.80 10.26 13.85
CA CYS A 87 -5.20 9.84 13.70
C CYS A 87 -5.30 8.33 13.52
N TYR A 88 -4.49 7.76 12.63
CA TYR A 88 -4.43 6.32 12.41
C TYR A 88 -4.08 5.55 13.69
N SER A 89 -2.99 5.97 14.37
CA SER A 89 -2.60 5.42 15.67
C SER A 89 -3.74 5.50 16.67
N GLY A 90 -4.46 6.63 16.70
CA GLY A 90 -5.66 6.87 17.52
C GLY A 90 -6.77 5.84 17.33
N VAL A 91 -7.08 5.48 16.09
CA VAL A 91 -8.14 4.53 15.74
C VAL A 91 -7.77 3.09 16.11
N ARG A 92 -6.48 2.75 16.09
CA ARG A 92 -5.98 1.38 16.28
C ARG A 92 -5.65 1.00 17.73
N LYS A 93 -5.65 1.94 18.67
CA LYS A 93 -5.32 1.66 20.08
C LYS A 93 -6.29 0.66 20.72
N SER A 94 -5.75 -0.11 21.66
CA SER A 94 -6.56 -0.91 22.58
C SER A 94 -7.41 0.00 23.49
N GLN A 95 -8.60 -0.47 23.89
CA GLN A 95 -9.47 0.28 24.80
C GLN A 95 -8.73 0.66 26.10
N GLY A 96 -8.67 1.95 26.40
CA GLY A 96 -8.03 2.51 27.60
C GLY A 96 -6.62 3.04 27.40
N GLU A 97 -6.01 2.82 26.23
CA GLU A 97 -4.69 3.37 25.92
C GLU A 97 -4.80 4.79 25.35
N THR A 98 -4.17 5.76 26.02
CA THR A 98 -4.22 7.17 25.63
C THR A 98 -3.05 7.56 24.72
N ARG A 99 -1.94 6.81 24.74
CA ARG A 99 -0.72 7.17 24.02
C ARG A 99 -0.81 6.85 22.54
N GLN A 100 -0.52 7.83 21.68
CA GLN A 100 -0.32 7.63 20.24
C GLN A 100 1.13 7.27 19.99
N PHE A 101 1.35 6.30 19.11
CA PHE A 101 2.68 5.93 18.64
C PHE A 101 2.78 6.31 17.17
N VAL A 102 3.68 7.25 16.90
CA VAL A 102 4.02 7.67 15.55
C VAL A 102 5.52 7.54 15.39
N SER A 103 5.92 6.83 14.35
CA SER A 103 7.31 6.59 13.99
C SER A 103 7.68 7.44 12.79
N GLU A 104 8.85 8.05 12.86
CA GLU A 104 9.46 8.81 11.77
C GLU A 104 10.36 7.91 10.96
N VAL A 105 10.18 7.92 9.65
CA VAL A 105 10.91 7.05 8.72
C VAL A 105 11.33 7.83 7.49
N LEU A 106 12.46 7.41 6.90
CA LEU A 106 12.89 7.90 5.59
C LEU A 106 13.03 6.73 4.62
N PRO A 107 12.52 6.88 3.38
CA PRO A 107 12.89 6.01 2.30
C PRO A 107 14.33 6.29 1.83
N PHE A 108 14.94 5.34 1.12
CA PHE A 108 16.21 5.53 0.43
C PHE A 108 16.22 4.81 -0.92
N ASN A 109 16.38 5.57 -2.01
CA ASN A 109 16.37 5.10 -3.39
C ASN A 109 15.23 4.09 -3.66
N ALA A 110 14.04 4.40 -3.13
CA ALA A 110 12.87 3.55 -3.25
C ALA A 110 12.13 3.88 -4.55
N ARG A 111 12.06 2.93 -5.49
CA ARG A 111 11.28 3.10 -6.72
C ARG A 111 9.82 2.79 -6.44
N VAL A 112 8.96 3.80 -6.48
CA VAL A 112 7.54 3.67 -6.21
C VAL A 112 6.70 4.02 -7.43
N LEU A 113 5.54 3.39 -7.55
CA LEU A 113 4.54 3.75 -8.55
C LEU A 113 3.54 4.74 -7.95
N ASP A 114 3.52 5.98 -8.45
CA ASP A 114 2.58 7.01 -8.03
C ASP A 114 1.33 7.00 -8.94
N LEU A 115 0.24 6.49 -8.39
CA LEU A 115 -1.05 6.34 -9.07
C LEU A 115 -1.98 7.55 -8.91
N ARG A 116 -1.50 8.63 -8.30
CA ARG A 116 -2.24 9.90 -8.25
C ARG A 116 -2.28 10.55 -9.63
N TRP A 117 -3.30 11.35 -9.86
CA TRP A 117 -3.47 12.05 -11.12
C TRP A 117 -2.40 13.14 -11.27
N LYS A 118 -1.68 13.11 -12.39
CA LYS A 118 -0.58 14.03 -12.69
C LYS A 118 -0.95 15.53 -12.59
N ASP A 119 -2.20 15.89 -12.89
CA ASP A 119 -2.64 17.29 -12.93
C ASP A 119 -3.32 17.73 -11.63
N ASP A 120 -3.70 16.79 -10.75
CA ASP A 120 -4.29 17.05 -9.42
C ASP A 120 -3.98 15.86 -8.49
N LYS A 121 -2.93 16.02 -7.68
CA LYS A 121 -2.43 14.97 -6.78
C LYS A 121 -3.41 14.62 -5.66
N SER A 122 -4.47 15.39 -5.43
CA SER A 122 -5.53 15.04 -4.46
C SER A 122 -6.46 13.95 -4.96
N LYS A 123 -6.37 13.58 -6.25
CA LYS A 123 -7.20 12.53 -6.86
C LYS A 123 -6.35 11.39 -7.41
N ASN A 124 -6.92 10.20 -7.47
CA ASN A 124 -6.31 9.06 -8.15
C ASN A 124 -6.57 9.11 -9.67
N ALA A 125 -5.62 8.57 -10.43
CA ALA A 125 -5.79 8.20 -11.82
C ALA A 125 -6.22 6.73 -11.93
N ALA A 126 -6.61 6.32 -13.14
CA ALA A 126 -6.82 4.91 -13.43
C ALA A 126 -5.51 4.12 -13.32
N VAL A 127 -5.59 2.86 -12.91
CA VAL A 127 -4.48 1.91 -12.99
C VAL A 127 -4.07 1.75 -14.46
N PRO A 128 -2.77 1.83 -14.80
CA PRO A 128 -2.30 1.54 -16.14
C PRO A 128 -2.78 0.17 -16.63
N THR A 129 -3.36 0.11 -17.83
CA THR A 129 -3.91 -1.13 -18.39
C THR A 129 -2.90 -2.28 -18.40
N GLU A 130 -1.62 -1.99 -18.69
CA GLU A 130 -0.57 -3.01 -18.70
C GLU A 130 -0.25 -3.54 -17.30
N LEU A 131 -0.33 -2.71 -16.25
CA LEU A 131 -0.18 -3.16 -14.87
C LEU A 131 -1.36 -4.06 -14.47
N ALA A 132 -2.59 -3.69 -14.83
CA ALA A 132 -3.78 -4.49 -14.53
C ALA A 132 -3.76 -5.86 -15.25
N LYS A 133 -3.28 -5.90 -16.50
CA LYS A 133 -3.06 -7.15 -17.25
C LYS A 133 -1.96 -7.99 -16.58
N ALA A 134 -0.82 -7.38 -16.24
CA ALA A 134 0.29 -8.08 -15.59
C ALA A 134 -0.12 -8.67 -14.23
N TRP A 135 -0.92 -7.93 -13.44
CA TRP A 135 -1.51 -8.46 -12.20
C TRP A 135 -2.42 -9.66 -12.45
N THR A 136 -3.28 -9.56 -13.47
CA THR A 136 -4.20 -10.65 -13.85
C THR A 136 -3.46 -11.91 -14.29
N GLU A 137 -2.39 -11.75 -15.07
CA GLU A 137 -1.49 -12.84 -15.47
C GLU A 137 -0.80 -13.45 -14.24
N TYR A 138 -0.21 -12.62 -13.39
CA TYR A 138 0.50 -13.05 -12.17
C TYR A 138 -0.42 -13.87 -11.26
N PHE A 139 -1.63 -13.36 -10.98
CA PHE A 139 -2.58 -14.06 -10.12
C PHE A 139 -3.07 -15.38 -10.75
N SER A 140 -3.33 -15.37 -12.06
CA SER A 140 -3.72 -16.60 -12.79
C SER A 140 -2.61 -17.66 -12.75
N GLN A 141 -1.35 -17.25 -12.83
CA GLN A 141 -0.22 -18.15 -12.73
C GLN A 141 -0.07 -18.70 -11.31
N TYR A 142 -0.22 -17.86 -10.28
CA TYR A 142 -0.25 -18.30 -8.89
C TYR A 142 -1.29 -19.41 -8.66
N LEU A 143 -2.52 -19.25 -9.18
CA LEU A 143 -3.55 -20.29 -9.04
C LEU A 143 -3.17 -21.62 -9.68
N LYS A 144 -2.46 -21.59 -10.82
CA LYS A 144 -2.01 -22.81 -11.51
C LYS A 144 -0.90 -23.53 -10.76
N THR A 145 -0.04 -22.79 -10.06
CA THR A 145 1.19 -23.34 -9.46
C THR A 145 1.11 -23.54 -7.95
N ARG A 146 0.12 -22.95 -7.27
CA ARG A 146 0.00 -23.07 -5.81
C ARG A 146 -0.32 -24.50 -5.41
N LYS A 147 0.15 -24.87 -4.21
CA LYS A 147 -0.23 -26.14 -3.60
C LYS A 147 -1.73 -26.10 -3.25
N PRO A 148 -2.45 -27.22 -3.35
CA PRO A 148 -3.81 -27.33 -2.84
C PRO A 148 -3.85 -26.94 -1.36
N ARG A 149 -4.88 -26.19 -0.95
CA ARG A 149 -5.09 -25.87 0.46
C ARG A 149 -5.52 -27.11 1.22
N GLU A 150 -5.27 -27.13 2.53
CA GLU A 150 -5.78 -28.19 3.40
C GLU A 150 -7.31 -28.27 3.31
N ASN A 151 -7.86 -29.49 3.39
CA ASN A 151 -9.29 -29.75 3.30
C ASN A 151 -10.01 -29.38 4.61
N THR A 152 -9.94 -28.11 4.98
CA THR A 152 -10.69 -27.50 6.08
C THR A 152 -11.79 -26.62 5.51
N TRP A 153 -12.80 -26.30 6.33
CA TRP A 153 -13.85 -25.35 5.94
C TRP A 153 -13.25 -23.99 5.53
N LEU A 154 -12.28 -23.50 6.29
CA LEU A 154 -11.58 -22.25 5.99
C LEU A 154 -10.77 -22.36 4.68
N GLY A 155 -10.04 -23.45 4.49
CA GLY A 155 -9.29 -23.72 3.26
C GLY A 155 -10.19 -23.72 2.03
N SER A 156 -11.36 -24.37 2.12
CA SER A 156 -12.36 -24.44 1.03
C SER A 156 -12.98 -23.08 0.72
N MET A 157 -13.25 -22.26 1.74
CA MET A 157 -13.77 -20.91 1.54
C MET A 157 -12.76 -20.03 0.80
N ILE A 158 -11.48 -20.08 1.20
CA ILE A 158 -10.43 -19.32 0.53
C ILE A 158 -10.23 -19.81 -0.91
N GLU A 159 -10.26 -21.13 -1.13
CA GLU A 159 -10.18 -21.75 -2.45
C GLU A 159 -11.25 -21.20 -3.40
N GLN A 160 -12.50 -21.11 -2.94
CA GLN A 160 -13.61 -20.54 -3.71
C GLN A 160 -13.38 -19.05 -4.02
N MET A 161 -12.95 -18.26 -3.04
CA MET A 161 -12.68 -16.83 -3.24
C MET A 161 -11.58 -16.60 -4.28
N GLU A 162 -10.49 -17.36 -4.20
CA GLU A 162 -9.38 -17.33 -5.14
C GLU A 162 -9.81 -17.78 -6.53
N THR A 163 -10.72 -18.74 -6.65
CA THR A 163 -11.25 -19.23 -7.95
C THR A 163 -12.20 -18.23 -8.60
N ASP A 164 -12.96 -17.46 -7.80
CA ASP A 164 -13.87 -16.42 -8.31
C ASP A 164 -13.13 -15.18 -8.82
N TYR A 165 -12.00 -14.85 -8.21
CA TYR A 165 -11.30 -13.57 -8.44
C TYR A 165 -10.81 -13.37 -9.89
N PRO A 166 -10.28 -14.38 -10.61
CA PRO A 166 -9.93 -14.25 -12.02
C PRO A 166 -11.11 -13.83 -12.89
N ASN A 167 -12.31 -14.37 -12.62
CA ASN A 167 -13.51 -13.97 -13.34
C ASN A 167 -13.87 -12.51 -13.07
N PHE A 168 -13.62 -12.01 -11.85
CA PHE A 168 -13.73 -10.59 -11.54
C PHE A 168 -12.69 -9.76 -12.32
N LEU A 169 -11.42 -10.15 -12.31
CA LEU A 169 -10.34 -9.47 -13.03
C LEU A 169 -10.63 -9.36 -14.53
N GLN A 170 -11.17 -10.42 -15.15
CA GLN A 170 -11.58 -10.39 -16.55
C GLN A 170 -12.73 -9.42 -16.85
N ARG A 171 -13.63 -9.16 -15.89
CA ARG A 171 -14.65 -8.12 -16.03
C ARG A 171 -14.05 -6.73 -15.81
N ALA A 172 -13.20 -6.59 -14.80
CA ALA A 172 -12.47 -5.38 -14.48
C ALA A 172 -11.66 -4.84 -15.68
N LEU A 173 -10.97 -5.72 -16.41
CA LEU A 173 -10.20 -5.35 -17.61
C LEU A 173 -11.04 -4.87 -18.80
N LYS A 174 -12.37 -5.03 -18.76
CA LYS A 174 -13.29 -4.54 -19.81
C LYS A 174 -13.81 -3.13 -19.55
N GLU A 175 -13.56 -2.58 -18.36
CA GLU A 175 -13.93 -1.20 -18.07
C GLU A 175 -12.94 -0.23 -18.72
N ASP A 176 -13.42 0.95 -19.15
CA ASP A 176 -12.58 1.99 -19.75
C ASP A 176 -11.50 2.52 -18.79
N SER A 177 -11.77 2.41 -17.48
CA SER A 177 -10.85 2.79 -16.41
C SER A 177 -11.16 2.01 -15.16
N ILE A 178 -10.11 1.63 -14.41
CA ILE A 178 -10.26 0.98 -13.12
C ILE A 178 -9.37 1.62 -12.07
N ASP A 179 -9.95 1.83 -10.90
CA ASP A 179 -9.29 2.27 -9.69
C ASP A 179 -8.53 1.10 -9.01
N LEU A 180 -7.39 1.38 -8.36
CA LEU A 180 -6.58 0.31 -7.76
C LEU A 180 -7.35 -0.48 -6.70
N ARG A 181 -8.09 0.21 -5.81
CA ARG A 181 -8.84 -0.48 -4.76
C ARG A 181 -9.98 -1.30 -5.35
N VAL A 182 -10.54 -0.89 -6.48
CA VAL A 182 -11.52 -1.72 -7.21
C VAL A 182 -10.85 -2.95 -7.81
N LEU A 183 -9.68 -2.80 -8.44
CA LEU A 183 -8.91 -3.92 -8.99
C LEU A 183 -8.59 -4.96 -7.90
N LEU A 184 -8.24 -4.50 -6.69
CA LEU A 184 -7.97 -5.34 -5.51
C LEU A 184 -9.25 -5.79 -4.75
N GLN A 185 -10.44 -5.36 -5.18
CA GLN A 185 -11.73 -5.53 -4.49
C GLN A 185 -11.77 -5.00 -3.04
N THR A 186 -10.97 -4.00 -2.71
CA THR A 186 -10.98 -3.29 -1.41
C THR A 186 -11.79 -1.99 -1.47
N SER A 187 -12.51 -1.78 -2.57
CA SER A 187 -13.47 -0.70 -2.78
C SER A 187 -14.64 -1.17 -3.68
N PRO A 188 -15.87 -0.66 -3.49
CA PRO A 188 -16.99 -0.95 -4.38
C PRO A 188 -16.81 -0.31 -5.77
N HIS A 189 -17.52 -0.85 -6.76
CA HIS A 189 -17.62 -0.24 -8.10
C HIS A 189 -19.07 -0.35 -8.61
N PRO A 190 -19.63 0.70 -9.21
CA PRO A 190 -21.06 0.71 -9.57
C PRO A 190 -21.45 -0.34 -10.60
N LYS A 191 -20.53 -0.70 -11.51
CA LYS A 191 -20.79 -1.67 -12.60
C LYS A 191 -20.23 -3.07 -12.35
N LEU A 192 -19.33 -3.21 -11.37
CA LEU A 192 -18.69 -4.49 -11.08
C LEU A 192 -19.17 -4.97 -9.72
N GLN A 193 -19.60 -6.23 -9.63
CA GLN A 193 -19.86 -6.88 -8.35
C GLN A 193 -18.53 -7.10 -7.59
N SER A 194 -18.01 -6.02 -6.99
CA SER A 194 -16.87 -6.03 -6.08
C SER A 194 -17.34 -6.48 -4.69
N LYS A 195 -16.55 -7.33 -4.04
CA LYS A 195 -16.85 -7.83 -2.69
C LYS A 195 -16.51 -6.80 -1.59
N ASN A 196 -15.80 -5.71 -1.93
CA ASN A 196 -15.36 -4.66 -0.98
C ASN A 196 -14.75 -5.26 0.32
N LEU A 197 -13.80 -6.17 0.13
CA LEU A 197 -13.16 -6.89 1.21
C LEU A 197 -12.10 -5.99 1.87
N PRO A 198 -12.08 -5.87 3.22
CA PRO A 198 -11.08 -5.04 3.89
C PRO A 198 -9.66 -5.60 3.75
N SER A 199 -9.52 -6.92 3.74
CA SER A 199 -8.24 -7.63 3.62
C SER A 199 -8.42 -8.91 2.79
N PRO A 200 -8.48 -8.81 1.45
CA PRO A 200 -8.61 -9.98 0.62
C PRO A 200 -7.32 -10.82 0.65
N VAL A 201 -7.46 -12.14 0.47
CA VAL A 201 -6.33 -13.09 0.52
C VAL A 201 -5.23 -12.81 -0.50
N TRP A 202 -5.55 -12.13 -1.60
CA TRP A 202 -4.58 -11.72 -2.62
C TRP A 202 -3.84 -10.42 -2.31
N SER A 203 -4.15 -9.72 -1.21
CA SER A 203 -3.37 -8.55 -0.76
C SER A 203 -1.90 -8.88 -0.51
N LEU A 204 -1.61 -10.09 0.00
CA LEU A 204 -0.25 -10.61 0.13
C LEU A 204 0.46 -10.77 -1.23
N LEU A 205 -0.26 -11.33 -2.20
CA LEU A 205 0.27 -11.60 -3.54
C LEU A 205 0.52 -10.32 -4.32
N PHE A 206 -0.26 -9.26 -4.07
CA PHE A 206 -0.10 -7.99 -4.75
C PHE A 206 1.23 -7.33 -4.42
N SER A 207 1.67 -7.39 -3.16
CA SER A 207 2.97 -6.86 -2.74
C SER A 207 4.13 -7.58 -3.44
N GLU A 208 4.06 -8.91 -3.53
CA GLU A 208 5.05 -9.71 -4.27
C GLU A 208 5.05 -9.38 -5.76
N PHE A 209 3.87 -9.22 -6.34
CA PHE A 209 3.72 -8.78 -7.72
C PHE A 209 4.41 -7.44 -7.94
N MET A 210 4.16 -6.43 -7.09
CA MET A 210 4.79 -5.11 -7.23
C MET A 210 6.31 -5.17 -7.13
N ILE A 211 6.85 -5.96 -6.19
CA ILE A 211 8.30 -6.22 -6.09
C ILE A 211 8.82 -6.91 -7.38
N SER A 212 8.09 -7.90 -7.92
CA SER A 212 8.47 -8.58 -9.15
C SER A 212 8.47 -7.66 -10.38
N GLN A 213 7.68 -6.58 -10.34
CA GLN A 213 7.67 -5.52 -11.35
C GLN A 213 8.79 -4.47 -11.12
N GLY A 214 9.59 -4.62 -10.06
CA GLY A 214 10.67 -3.73 -9.70
C GLY A 214 10.23 -2.46 -8.98
N TYR A 215 9.06 -2.48 -8.32
CA TYR A 215 8.60 -1.41 -7.44
C TYR A 215 8.76 -1.79 -5.97
N ASP A 216 9.39 -0.90 -5.22
CA ASP A 216 9.56 -0.99 -3.77
C ASP A 216 8.30 -0.56 -3.01
N GLY A 217 7.35 0.11 -3.68
CA GLY A 217 6.12 0.61 -3.07
C GLY A 217 5.19 1.31 -4.07
N LEU A 218 4.13 1.92 -3.53
CA LEU A 218 3.21 2.77 -4.31
C LEU A 218 2.77 4.01 -3.53
N ILE A 219 2.28 5.01 -4.26
CA ILE A 219 1.63 6.21 -3.72
C ILE A 219 0.20 6.27 -4.23
N TYR A 220 -0.75 6.45 -3.32
CA TYR A 220 -2.17 6.39 -3.64
C TYR A 220 -3.02 7.15 -2.60
N ASN A 221 -4.09 7.82 -3.05
CA ASN A 221 -5.01 8.48 -2.13
C ASN A 221 -6.06 7.46 -1.66
N GLU A 222 -5.79 6.81 -0.53
CA GLU A 222 -6.68 5.80 0.04
C GLU A 222 -7.97 6.40 0.59
N GLY A 223 -7.91 7.66 1.03
CA GLY A 223 -8.94 8.32 1.86
C GLY A 223 -8.77 8.05 3.36
N GLY A 224 -7.68 7.36 3.73
CA GLY A 224 -7.24 7.00 5.08
C GLY A 224 -8.24 6.26 5.98
N GLU A 225 -7.74 5.71 7.07
CA GLU A 225 -8.56 5.27 8.20
C GLU A 225 -8.54 6.37 9.26
N GLY A 226 -9.68 7.01 9.52
CA GLY A 226 -9.74 8.16 10.42
C GLY A 226 -10.78 9.17 9.98
N TRP A 227 -11.06 10.18 10.82
CA TRP A 227 -12.19 11.08 10.60
C TRP A 227 -11.85 12.23 9.63
N ASN A 228 -10.56 12.42 9.29
CA ASN A 228 -10.05 13.56 8.51
C ASN A 228 -8.77 13.27 7.68
N ALA A 229 -8.53 12.03 7.24
CA ALA A 229 -7.31 11.74 6.47
C ALA A 229 -7.33 12.43 5.11
N ASN A 230 -6.32 13.27 4.84
CA ASN A 230 -6.28 14.13 3.66
C ASN A 230 -5.03 13.94 2.79
N ASP A 231 -4.00 13.28 3.31
CA ASP A 231 -2.76 13.04 2.56
C ASP A 231 -2.75 11.69 1.82
N ALA A 232 -1.85 11.58 0.85
CA ALA A 232 -1.62 10.37 0.11
C ALA A 232 -0.96 9.28 0.98
N THR A 233 -1.49 8.07 0.93
CA THR A 233 -0.86 6.90 1.50
C THR A 233 0.34 6.48 0.65
N ARG A 234 1.46 6.19 1.29
CA ARG A 234 2.64 5.56 0.69
C ARG A 234 2.83 4.20 1.35
N VAL A 235 2.73 3.13 0.58
CA VAL A 235 2.95 1.78 1.09
C VAL A 235 4.24 1.21 0.51
N PHE A 236 5.10 0.69 1.37
CA PHE A 236 6.36 0.06 1.00
C PHE A 236 6.24 -1.46 1.12
N TYR A 237 6.55 -2.14 0.03
CA TYR A 237 6.62 -3.60 -0.07
C TYR A 237 8.05 -4.12 0.13
N ASN A 238 9.05 -3.30 -0.20
CA ASN A 238 10.45 -3.60 0.08
C ASN A 238 10.93 -2.83 1.32
N LEU A 239 10.97 -3.51 2.46
CA LEU A 239 11.39 -2.90 3.74
C LEU A 239 12.88 -2.55 3.80
N LYS A 240 13.70 -3.04 2.87
CA LYS A 240 15.10 -2.61 2.72
C LYS A 240 15.23 -1.20 2.14
N LYS A 241 14.12 -0.55 1.79
CA LYS A 241 14.10 0.78 1.15
C LYS A 241 13.49 1.86 2.02
N ILE A 242 13.15 1.55 3.26
CA ILE A 242 12.59 2.48 4.23
C ILE A 242 13.06 2.09 5.63
N GLY A 243 13.20 3.06 6.53
CA GLY A 243 13.61 2.79 7.90
C GLY A 243 13.55 4.00 8.81
N THR A 244 13.56 3.74 10.12
CA THR A 244 13.79 4.77 11.14
C THR A 244 15.27 5.15 11.17
N PHE A 245 15.60 6.29 11.79
CA PHE A 245 16.99 6.71 11.99
C PHE A 245 17.84 5.60 12.61
N GLU A 246 17.39 5.01 13.71
CA GLU A 246 18.12 3.95 14.40
C GLU A 246 18.32 2.71 13.52
N SER A 247 17.32 2.35 12.70
CA SER A 247 17.44 1.19 11.82
C SER A 247 18.49 1.42 10.72
N TRP A 248 18.52 2.62 10.12
CA TRP A 248 19.50 2.96 9.10
C TRP A 248 20.93 2.97 9.66
N GLN A 249 21.11 3.51 10.87
CA GLN A 249 22.43 3.60 11.51
C GLN A 249 22.98 2.24 11.94
N LYS A 250 22.11 1.27 12.26
CA LYS A 250 22.53 -0.10 12.59
C LYS A 250 23.01 -0.88 11.36
N GLY A 251 22.55 -0.54 10.15
CA GLY A 251 22.95 -1.17 8.88
C GLY A 251 22.43 -2.61 8.67
N GLU A 252 21.88 -3.27 9.69
CA GLU A 252 21.38 -4.64 9.59
C GLU A 252 20.26 -4.75 8.55
N GLY A 253 20.47 -5.58 7.51
CA GLY A 253 19.45 -5.90 6.51
C GLY A 253 19.34 -4.94 5.31
N TYR A 254 20.18 -3.91 5.24
CA TYR A 254 20.20 -2.92 4.13
C TYR A 254 21.33 -3.11 3.11
N ASP A 255 22.26 -4.03 3.38
CA ASP A 255 23.43 -4.32 2.52
C ASP A 255 23.10 -5.40 1.48
N GLU A 256 22.29 -5.09 0.47
CA GLU A 256 22.15 -5.87 -0.78
C GLU A 256 21.97 -4.97 -2.00
#